data_AF-A0A1S8TX27-F1
#
_entry.id   AF-A0A1S8TX27-F1
#
_cell.length_a   1.000
_cell.length_b   1.000
_cell.length_c   1.000
_cell.angle_alpha   90.00
_cell.angle_beta   90.00
_cell.angle_gamma   90.00
#
_symmetry.space_group_name_H-M   'P 1'
#
loop_
_entity.id
_entity.type
_entity.pdbx_description
1 polymer ?
#
loop_
_entity_poly.entity_id
_entity_poly.type
_entity_poly.pdbx_seq_one_letter_code
_entity_poly.pdbx_strand_id
1 'polypeptide(L)'
;MIKKFSIAVFLVIFILGVIGCSSKSDISFKDISEKIEKTVDISNMRVEDKEKLKKLYDIDADKLEDFKFYRAESNIKADEILILKVEDKNAIEDINSKIKKRIEKQEGSFKDYLPKEYDLTKNNVLKTKGNFILFAVLKDADKVQASFDESLK
;
A
#
# COMPACT_ATOMS: atom_id res chain seq x y z
N MET A 1 -13.85 37.51 -54.84
CA MET A 1 -12.39 37.23 -54.91
C MET A 1 -11.95 36.83 -53.51
N ILE A 2 -11.79 35.54 -53.21
CA ILE A 2 -10.61 34.68 -53.46
C ILE A 2 -9.46 34.98 -52.47
N LYS A 3 -9.31 34.05 -51.49
CA LYS A 3 -8.09 33.47 -50.87
C LYS A 3 -7.08 34.43 -50.20
N LYS A 4 -6.39 34.15 -49.07
CA LYS A 4 -5.73 32.94 -48.49
C LYS A 4 -5.53 33.24 -46.97
N PHE A 5 -5.86 32.38 -46.01
CA PHE A 5 -5.14 31.19 -45.50
C PHE A 5 -3.80 31.46 -44.80
N SER A 6 -3.71 31.04 -43.52
CA SER A 6 -2.55 30.52 -42.73
C SER A 6 -2.57 31.06 -41.29
N ILE A 7 -3.07 30.32 -40.29
CA ILE A 7 -2.45 29.22 -39.50
C ILE A 7 -1.47 29.71 -38.41
N ALA A 8 -1.88 29.49 -37.15
CA ALA A 8 -1.11 28.88 -36.05
C ALA A 8 -1.95 29.05 -34.76
N VAL A 9 -2.92 28.19 -34.46
CA VAL A 9 -2.76 26.95 -33.68
C VAL A 9 -1.84 27.13 -32.46
N PHE A 10 -2.42 27.53 -31.33
CA PHE A 10 -1.94 27.07 -30.03
C PHE A 10 -3.16 26.53 -29.26
N LEU A 11 -3.28 25.22 -29.37
CA LEU A 11 -4.35 24.37 -28.87
C LEU A 11 -3.92 23.92 -27.47
N VAL A 12 -4.27 24.66 -26.42
CA VAL A 12 -4.15 24.16 -25.04
C VAL A 12 -5.48 23.56 -24.65
N ILE A 13 -5.57 22.27 -24.95
CA ILE A 13 -6.48 21.32 -24.32
C ILE A 13 -6.21 21.34 -22.81
N PHE A 14 -7.21 21.68 -22.02
CA PHE A 14 -7.35 21.12 -20.68
C PHE A 14 -8.83 20.77 -20.45
N ILE A 15 -9.29 19.80 -21.23
CA ILE A 15 -10.39 18.93 -20.81
C ILE A 15 -9.72 17.87 -19.94
N LEU A 16 -10.06 17.86 -18.65
CA LEU A 16 -10.38 16.67 -17.83
C LEU A 16 -10.33 17.08 -16.36
N GLY A 17 -11.50 17.44 -15.86
CA GLY A 17 -11.78 17.57 -14.43
C GLY A 17 -13.24 17.27 -14.14
N VAL A 18 -13.89 16.42 -14.95
CA VAL A 18 -15.06 15.68 -14.49
C VAL A 18 -14.55 14.67 -13.47
N ILE A 19 -14.37 15.13 -12.23
CA ILE A 19 -14.48 14.23 -11.09
C ILE A 19 -15.95 13.87 -11.05
N GLY A 20 -16.26 12.76 -11.73
CA GLY A 20 -17.48 12.02 -11.52
C GLY A 20 -17.51 11.61 -10.06
N CYS A 21 -18.12 12.45 -9.22
CA CYS A 21 -18.56 12.08 -7.89
C CYS A 21 -19.78 11.19 -8.07
N SER A 22 -19.56 9.96 -8.55
CA SER A 22 -20.56 8.91 -8.52
C SER A 22 -20.54 8.30 -7.12
N SER A 23 -21.57 8.64 -6.36
CA SER A 23 -22.01 8.08 -5.10
C SER A 23 -21.81 6.57 -4.93
N LYS A 24 -21.15 6.19 -3.83
CA LYS A 24 -21.55 5.17 -2.85
C LYS A 24 -20.65 5.36 -1.63
N SER A 25 -21.17 5.10 -0.43
CA SER A 25 -20.44 5.22 0.84
C SER A 25 -19.36 4.12 0.95
N ASP A 26 -18.36 4.18 0.08
CA ASP A 26 -17.14 3.38 0.15
C ASP A 26 -16.16 4.11 1.05
N ILE A 27 -15.72 3.46 2.12
CA ILE A 27 -14.58 3.93 2.90
C ILE A 27 -13.43 4.14 1.93
N SER A 28 -12.95 5.38 1.80
CA SER A 28 -11.88 5.66 0.85
C SER A 28 -10.59 5.03 1.35
N PHE A 29 -9.80 4.47 0.45
CA PHE A 29 -8.49 3.90 0.78
C PHE A 29 -7.61 4.92 1.52
N LYS A 30 -7.74 6.20 1.11
CA LYS A 30 -7.12 7.34 1.77
C LYS A 30 -7.52 7.47 3.24
N ASP A 31 -8.80 7.33 3.59
CA ASP A 31 -9.25 7.43 4.98
C ASP A 31 -8.66 6.30 5.85
N ILE A 32 -8.60 5.08 5.32
CA ILE A 32 -8.01 3.92 6.03
C ILE A 32 -6.52 4.15 6.28
N SER A 33 -5.79 4.54 5.23
CA SER A 33 -4.35 4.78 5.33
C SER A 33 -4.04 5.95 6.28
N GLU A 34 -4.72 7.09 6.15
CA GLU A 34 -4.55 8.22 7.07
C GLU A 34 -4.89 7.89 8.52
N LYS A 35 -5.92 7.07 8.76
CA LYS A 35 -6.27 6.64 10.13
C LYS A 35 -5.16 5.78 10.73
N ILE A 36 -4.61 4.84 9.96
CA ILE A 36 -3.48 4.01 10.38
C ILE A 36 -2.25 4.88 10.67
N GLU A 37 -1.94 5.83 9.79
CA GLU A 37 -0.82 6.78 9.97
C GLU A 37 -0.94 7.60 11.27
N LYS A 38 -2.17 7.96 11.67
CA LYS A 38 -2.43 8.66 12.94
C LYS A 38 -2.42 7.73 14.17
N THR A 39 -2.49 6.41 13.96
CA THR A 39 -2.61 5.42 15.05
C THR A 39 -1.25 5.00 15.60
N VAL A 40 -0.22 4.98 14.76
CA VAL A 40 1.12 4.49 15.12
C VAL A 40 2.20 5.49 14.69
N ASP A 41 3.34 5.45 15.38
CA ASP A 41 4.48 6.28 15.03
C ASP A 41 5.17 5.75 13.76
N ILE A 42 5.01 6.49 12.65
CA ILE A 42 5.65 6.22 11.37
C ILE A 42 6.80 7.18 11.06
N SER A 43 7.22 8.01 12.02
CA SER A 43 8.22 9.07 11.80
C SER A 43 9.58 8.57 11.32
N ASN A 44 9.94 7.33 11.67
CA ASN A 44 11.19 6.67 11.25
C ASN A 44 10.97 5.68 10.08
N MET A 45 9.85 5.83 9.37
CA MET A 45 9.50 5.04 8.19
C MET A 45 9.42 5.94 6.97
N ARG A 46 9.73 5.37 5.82
CA ARG A 46 9.57 6.02 4.52
C ARG A 46 8.48 5.33 3.71
N VAL A 47 7.81 6.12 2.87
CA VAL A 47 6.89 5.61 1.85
C VAL A 47 7.72 5.05 0.70
N GLU A 48 7.37 3.86 0.26
CA GLU A 48 7.99 3.16 -0.85
C GLU A 48 7.06 3.17 -2.07
N ASP A 49 7.63 3.09 -3.27
CA ASP A 49 6.90 3.19 -4.52
C ASP A 49 6.52 1.80 -5.12
N LYS A 50 5.90 1.84 -6.30
CA LYS A 50 5.50 0.64 -7.04
C LYS A 50 6.68 -0.23 -7.48
N GLU A 51 7.83 0.37 -7.76
CA GLU A 51 9.04 -0.39 -8.14
C GLU A 51 9.54 -1.20 -6.95
N LYS A 52 9.51 -0.58 -5.76
CA LYS A 52 9.84 -1.26 -4.51
C LYS A 52 8.85 -2.36 -4.17
N LEU A 53 7.56 -2.11 -4.32
CA LEU A 53 6.51 -3.11 -4.13
C LEU A 53 6.78 -4.34 -5.01
N LYS A 54 6.99 -4.13 -6.31
CA LYS A 54 7.32 -5.21 -7.25
C LYS A 54 8.60 -5.94 -6.87
N LYS A 55 9.66 -5.21 -6.53
CA LYS A 55 10.96 -5.79 -6.19
C LYS A 55 10.94 -6.63 -4.90
N LEU A 56 10.19 -6.20 -3.89
CA LEU A 56 10.19 -6.86 -2.58
C LEU A 56 9.12 -7.94 -2.45
N TYR A 57 7.97 -7.77 -3.09
CA TYR A 57 6.82 -8.66 -2.97
C TYR A 57 6.48 -9.42 -4.25
N ASP A 58 7.02 -9.04 -5.40
CA ASP A 58 6.54 -9.52 -6.72
C ASP A 58 5.05 -9.21 -6.99
N ILE A 59 4.59 -8.07 -6.47
CA ILE A 59 3.23 -7.56 -6.70
C ILE A 59 3.31 -6.42 -7.72
N ASP A 60 2.57 -6.56 -8.83
CA ASP A 60 2.39 -5.49 -9.81
C ASP A 60 1.29 -4.54 -9.33
N ALA A 61 1.66 -3.27 -9.14
CA ALA A 61 0.71 -2.24 -8.68
C ALA A 61 -0.45 -2.03 -9.67
N ASP A 62 -0.26 -2.35 -10.95
CA ASP A 62 -1.30 -2.24 -11.99
C ASP A 62 -2.46 -3.25 -11.80
N LYS A 63 -2.34 -4.19 -10.84
CA LYS A 63 -3.42 -5.11 -10.44
C LYS A 63 -4.14 -4.67 -9.17
N LEU A 64 -3.78 -3.51 -8.65
CA LEU A 64 -4.31 -2.95 -7.43
C LEU A 64 -5.11 -1.70 -7.76
N GLU A 65 -6.22 -1.49 -7.06
CA GLU A 65 -6.94 -0.24 -7.11
C GLU A 65 -6.15 0.87 -6.40
N ASP A 66 -5.52 0.55 -5.26
CA ASP A 66 -4.66 1.47 -4.51
C ASP A 66 -3.70 0.71 -3.58
N PHE A 67 -2.60 1.35 -3.17
CA PHE A 67 -1.70 0.81 -2.17
C PHE A 67 -0.95 1.89 -1.36
N LYS A 68 -0.55 1.50 -0.15
CA LYS A 68 0.35 2.27 0.69
C LYS A 68 1.38 1.35 1.30
N PHE A 69 2.65 1.67 1.09
CA PHE A 69 3.77 0.85 1.53
C PHE A 69 4.75 1.69 2.34
N TYR A 70 4.87 1.36 3.63
CA TYR A 70 5.81 1.94 4.57
C TYR A 70 6.88 0.94 4.94
N ARG A 71 8.12 1.41 5.02
CA ARG A 71 9.24 0.61 5.51
C ARG A 71 10.15 1.45 6.39
N ALA A 72 10.80 0.82 7.36
CA ALA A 72 11.87 1.44 8.11
C ALA A 72 12.92 2.08 7.17
N GLU A 73 13.43 3.24 7.57
CA GLU A 73 14.54 3.89 6.87
C GLU A 73 15.80 3.02 6.86
N SER A 74 16.07 2.35 7.98
CA SER A 74 17.22 1.47 8.18
C SER A 74 16.92 0.02 7.84
N ASN A 75 17.90 -0.69 7.26
CA ASN A 75 17.78 -2.11 6.92
C ASN A 75 17.92 -3.06 8.12
N ILE A 76 18.29 -2.54 9.31
CA ILE A 76 18.38 -3.32 10.56
C ILE A 76 17.06 -3.34 11.33
N LYS A 77 15.99 -2.78 10.75
CA LYS A 77 14.66 -2.67 11.34
C LYS A 77 13.65 -3.41 10.48
N ALA A 78 12.82 -4.23 11.12
CA ALA A 78 11.78 -5.00 10.47
C ALA A 78 10.50 -4.19 10.22
N ASP A 79 10.40 -2.98 10.80
CA ASP A 79 9.21 -2.14 10.72
C ASP A 79 8.71 -1.98 9.27
N GLU A 80 7.51 -2.46 9.01
CA GLU A 80 6.91 -2.50 7.67
C GLU A 80 5.38 -2.46 7.79
N ILE A 81 4.72 -1.63 6.97
CA ILE A 81 3.26 -1.61 6.84
C ILE A 81 2.92 -1.62 5.36
N LEU A 82 2.08 -2.55 4.94
CA LEU A 82 1.56 -2.64 3.59
C LEU A 82 0.04 -2.69 3.65
N ILE A 83 -0.62 -1.75 2.98
CA ILE A 83 -2.07 -1.71 2.82
C ILE A 83 -2.33 -1.78 1.31
N LEU A 84 -3.13 -2.75 0.88
CA LEU A 84 -3.50 -2.96 -0.52
C LEU A 84 -5.02 -2.93 -0.65
N LYS A 85 -5.52 -2.34 -1.73
CA LYS A 85 -6.89 -2.54 -2.21
C LYS A 85 -6.81 -3.20 -3.58
N VAL A 86 -7.34 -4.41 -3.71
CA VAL A 86 -7.32 -5.15 -4.98
C VAL A 86 -8.54 -4.83 -5.83
N GLU A 87 -8.38 -4.84 -7.15
CA GLU A 87 -9.50 -4.70 -8.09
C GLU A 87 -10.37 -5.98 -8.09
N ASP A 88 -9.72 -7.15 -8.14
CA ASP A 88 -10.35 -8.47 -8.14
C ASP A 88 -9.97 -9.28 -6.89
N LYS A 89 -10.98 -9.73 -6.14
CA LYS A 89 -10.81 -10.60 -4.97
C LYS A 89 -10.11 -11.91 -5.30
N ASN A 90 -10.18 -12.39 -6.54
CA ASN A 90 -9.48 -13.61 -6.95
C ASN A 90 -7.95 -13.48 -6.86
N ALA A 91 -7.42 -12.26 -6.88
CA ALA A 91 -5.98 -12.02 -6.73
C ALA A 91 -5.49 -12.11 -5.26
N ILE A 92 -6.41 -12.10 -4.28
CA ILE A 92 -6.07 -12.04 -2.85
C ILE A 92 -5.19 -13.22 -2.42
N GLU A 93 -5.48 -14.43 -2.89
CA GLU A 93 -4.73 -15.61 -2.50
C GLU A 93 -3.27 -15.56 -2.99
N ASP A 94 -3.06 -15.19 -4.27
CA ASP A 94 -1.72 -14.99 -4.84
C ASP A 94 -0.96 -13.88 -4.10
N ILE A 95 -1.61 -12.75 -3.84
CA ILE A 95 -1.01 -11.63 -3.13
C ILE A 95 -0.64 -12.01 -1.69
N ASN A 96 -1.51 -12.71 -0.97
CA ASN A 96 -1.20 -13.19 0.39
C ASN A 96 -0.04 -14.19 0.39
N SER A 97 0.06 -15.06 -0.62
CA SER A 97 1.22 -15.96 -0.79
C SER A 97 2.53 -15.19 -0.99
N LYS A 98 2.50 -14.13 -1.80
CA LYS A 98 3.64 -13.22 -2.01
C LYS A 98 4.05 -12.47 -0.74
N ILE A 99 3.09 -11.99 0.04
CA ILE A 99 3.35 -11.37 1.35
C ILE A 99 3.98 -12.39 2.32
N LYS A 100 3.47 -13.62 2.38
CA LYS A 100 4.07 -14.68 3.22
C LYS A 100 5.52 -14.97 2.83
N LYS A 101 5.84 -15.04 1.53
CA LYS A 101 7.23 -15.17 1.07
C LYS A 101 8.11 -13.99 1.51
N ARG A 102 7.58 -12.77 1.53
CA ARG A 102 8.29 -11.59 2.07
C ARG A 102 8.58 -11.74 3.56
N ILE A 103 7.60 -12.20 4.34
CA ILE A 103 7.72 -12.47 5.78
C ILE A 103 8.83 -13.50 6.02
N GLU A 104 8.77 -14.66 5.35
CA GLU A 104 9.78 -15.73 5.45
C GLU A 104 11.19 -15.21 5.13
N LYS A 105 11.32 -14.37 4.10
CA LYS A 105 12.61 -13.76 3.73
C LYS A 105 13.12 -12.79 4.80
N GLN A 106 12.25 -11.99 5.42
CA GLN A 106 12.63 -11.11 6.53
C GLN A 106 13.07 -11.95 7.74
N GLU A 107 12.28 -12.96 8.12
CA GLU A 107 12.61 -13.86 9.22
C GLU A 107 13.99 -14.49 9.02
N GLY A 108 14.26 -15.04 7.84
CA GLY A 108 15.57 -15.62 7.52
C GLY A 108 16.72 -14.61 7.55
N SER A 109 16.45 -13.33 7.24
CA SER A 109 17.47 -12.27 7.28
C SER A 109 17.81 -11.83 8.71
N PHE A 110 16.84 -11.90 9.63
CA PHE A 110 17.01 -11.42 11.01
C PHE A 110 17.37 -12.52 12.00
N LYS A 111 16.99 -13.78 11.74
CA LYS A 111 17.12 -14.91 12.66
C LYS A 111 18.51 -15.05 13.30
N ASP A 112 19.56 -14.89 12.50
CA ASP A 112 20.92 -15.18 12.95
C ASP A 112 21.65 -13.96 13.54
N TYR A 113 21.12 -12.74 13.36
CA TYR A 113 21.84 -11.50 13.68
C TYR A 113 21.06 -10.51 14.54
N LEU A 114 19.72 -10.48 14.42
CA LEU A 114 18.85 -9.49 15.06
C LEU A 114 17.63 -10.18 15.68
N PRO A 115 17.79 -10.87 16.84
CA PRO A 115 16.72 -11.65 17.45
C PRO A 115 15.44 -10.86 17.73
N LYS A 116 15.58 -9.59 18.15
CA LYS A 116 14.42 -8.70 18.38
C LYS A 116 13.60 -8.43 17.12
N GLU A 117 14.27 -8.25 15.99
CA GLU A 117 13.62 -7.95 14.71
C GLU A 117 13.03 -9.24 14.09
N TYR A 118 13.68 -10.38 14.33
CA TYR A 118 13.12 -11.69 14.02
C TYR A 118 11.82 -11.93 14.79
N ASP A 119 11.83 -11.75 16.12
CA ASP A 119 10.63 -11.90 16.95
C ASP A 119 9.53 -10.92 16.52
N LEU A 120 9.89 -9.69 16.16
CA LEU A 120 8.93 -8.70 15.64
C LEU A 120 8.27 -9.19 14.34
N THR A 121 9.06 -9.76 13.42
CA THR A 121 8.57 -10.31 12.15
C THR A 121 7.65 -11.51 12.37
N LYS A 122 7.93 -12.36 13.36
CA LYS A 122 7.04 -13.49 13.71
C LYS A 122 5.69 -13.04 14.28
N ASN A 123 5.68 -11.91 14.97
CA ASN A 123 4.47 -11.27 15.51
C ASN A 123 3.82 -10.32 14.49
N ASN A 124 3.92 -10.64 13.20
CA ASN A 124 3.27 -9.85 12.16
C ASN A 124 1.74 -9.96 12.20
N VAL A 125 1.09 -8.95 11.65
CA VAL A 125 -0.31 -8.99 11.24
C VAL A 125 -0.35 -9.22 9.74
N LEU A 126 -1.10 -10.22 9.29
CA LEU A 126 -1.54 -10.37 7.91
C LEU A 126 -3.05 -10.59 7.90
N LYS A 127 -3.79 -9.64 7.34
CA LYS A 127 -5.26 -9.64 7.39
C LYS A 127 -5.87 -9.28 6.06
N THR A 128 -6.98 -9.93 5.74
CA THR A 128 -7.80 -9.62 4.57
C THR A 128 -9.22 -9.29 5.02
N LYS A 129 -9.80 -8.21 4.48
CA LYS A 129 -11.20 -7.83 4.70
C LYS A 129 -11.78 -7.21 3.44
N GLY A 130 -12.76 -7.89 2.82
CA GLY A 130 -13.29 -7.46 1.53
C GLY A 130 -12.21 -7.49 0.44
N ASN A 131 -11.99 -6.35 -0.22
CA ASN A 131 -10.92 -6.16 -1.22
C ASN A 131 -9.61 -5.67 -0.59
N PHE A 132 -9.55 -5.50 0.73
CA PHE A 132 -8.40 -4.92 1.40
C PHE A 132 -7.51 -5.99 2.00
N ILE A 133 -6.20 -5.78 1.90
CA ILE A 133 -5.18 -6.59 2.56
C ILE A 133 -4.31 -5.66 3.39
N LEU A 134 -4.08 -6.03 4.65
CA LEU A 134 -3.14 -5.40 5.57
C LEU A 134 -2.03 -6.38 5.89
N PHE A 135 -0.79 -5.93 5.78
CA PHE A 135 0.37 -6.53 6.41
C PHE A 135 1.05 -5.50 7.31
N ALA A 136 1.41 -5.87 8.54
CA ALA A 136 2.14 -5.00 9.44
C ALA A 136 3.12 -5.78 10.32
N VAL A 137 4.36 -5.29 10.40
CA VAL A 137 5.39 -5.69 11.35
C VAL A 137 5.80 -4.44 12.08
N LEU A 138 5.37 -4.30 13.34
CA LEU A 138 5.61 -3.14 14.18
C LEU A 138 5.45 -3.57 15.63
N LYS A 139 6.03 -2.82 16.57
CA LYS A 139 5.77 -3.06 18.01
C LYS A 139 4.28 -2.97 18.36
N ASP A 140 3.57 -2.09 17.68
CA ASP A 140 2.15 -1.80 17.90
C ASP A 140 1.26 -2.34 16.74
N ALA A 141 1.64 -3.46 16.11
CA ALA A 141 0.90 -4.03 14.97
C ALA A 141 -0.58 -4.32 15.29
N ASP A 142 -0.90 -4.70 16.53
CA ASP A 142 -2.29 -4.89 16.99
C ASP A 142 -3.14 -3.61 16.89
N LYS A 143 -2.54 -2.43 17.15
CA LYS A 143 -3.25 -1.14 16.99
C LYS A 143 -3.53 -0.85 15.53
N VAL A 144 -2.58 -1.18 14.64
CA VAL A 144 -2.79 -1.07 13.19
C VAL A 144 -3.93 -1.99 12.74
N GLN A 145 -3.95 -3.23 13.21
CA GLN A 145 -5.04 -4.17 12.93
C GLN A 145 -6.39 -3.65 13.41
N ALA A 146 -6.47 -3.14 14.65
CA ALA A 146 -7.71 -2.60 15.19
C ALA A 146 -8.21 -1.39 14.37
N SER A 147 -7.30 -0.48 14.02
CA SER A 147 -7.61 0.71 13.22
C SER A 147 -8.11 0.33 11.82
N PHE A 148 -7.48 -0.66 11.19
CA PHE A 148 -7.92 -1.26 9.92
C PHE A 148 -9.31 -1.90 10.03
N ASP A 149 -9.52 -2.73 11.05
CA ASP A 149 -10.79 -3.42 11.27
C ASP A 149 -11.94 -2.45 11.44
N GLU A 150 -11.74 -1.43 12.28
CA GLU A 150 -12.70 -0.36 12.54
C GLU A 150 -13.03 0.47 11.31
N SER A 151 -12.03 0.75 10.46
CA SER A 151 -12.25 1.53 9.25
C SER A 151 -13.12 0.81 8.24
N LEU A 152 -13.20 -0.53 8.34
CA LEU A 152 -13.95 -1.39 7.44
C LEU A 152 -15.21 -1.99 8.08
N LYS A 153 -15.65 -1.48 9.25
CA LYS A 153 -16.86 -1.96 9.95
C LYS A 153 -18.13 -1.59 9.22
#